data_AF-A0A7W3MUK5-F1
#
_entry.id   AF-A0A7W3MUK5-F1
#
_cell.length_a   1.000
_cell.length_b   1.000
_cell.length_c   1.000
_cell.angle_alpha   90.00
_cell.angle_beta   90.00
_cell.angle_gamma   90.00
#
_symmetry.space_group_name_H-M   'P 1'
#
loop_
_entity.id
_entity.type
_entity.pdbx_description
1 polymer ?
#
loop_
_entity_poly.entity_id
_entity_poly.type
_entity_poly.pdbx_seq_one_letter_code
_entity_poly.pdbx_strand_id
1 'polypeptide(L)' 'MPQTNESQGSEEILHMDKVDVHPDAHRATEPDEEQVLRELYGEPDADGFFRGEEVAG' A
#
# COMPACT_ATOMS: atom_id res chain seq x y z
N MET A 1 -6.14 19.18 -11.93
CA MET A 1 -7.01 18.90 -10.77
C MET A 1 -6.15 18.26 -9.70
N PRO A 2 -6.06 18.80 -8.48
CA PRO A 2 -5.85 17.96 -7.32
C PRO A 2 -7.14 17.97 -6.51
N GLN A 3 -7.72 16.78 -6.29
CA GLN A 3 -8.67 16.60 -5.21
C GLN A 3 -7.86 16.74 -3.93
N THR A 4 -7.90 17.91 -3.29
CA THR A 4 -7.57 18.01 -1.88
C THR A 4 -8.57 17.12 -1.17
N ASN A 5 -8.09 16.06 -0.51
CA ASN A 5 -8.92 15.34 0.45
C ASN A 5 -9.14 16.30 1.62
N GLU A 6 -10.10 17.21 1.48
CA GLU A 6 -10.57 18.06 2.56
C GLU A 6 -10.91 17.13 3.73
N SER A 7 -10.41 17.41 4.94
CA SER A 7 -10.76 16.64 6.13
C SER A 7 -12.28 16.50 6.20
N GLN A 8 -12.81 15.28 6.17
CA GLN A 8 -14.26 15.03 6.24
C GLN A 8 -14.84 15.30 7.65
N GLY A 9 -14.11 16.04 8.50
CA GLY A 9 -14.55 16.44 9.82
C GLY A 9 -14.77 15.26 10.77
N SER A 10 -15.55 15.51 11.84
CA SER A 10 -15.82 14.55 12.93
C SER A 10 -16.43 13.22 12.50
N GLU A 11 -16.95 13.11 11.27
CA GLU A 11 -17.56 11.89 10.77
C GLU A 11 -16.53 10.80 10.42
N GLU A 12 -15.31 11.16 10.02
CA GLU A 12 -14.22 10.21 9.77
C GLU A 12 -13.82 9.48 11.06
N ILE A 13 -13.81 10.19 12.19
CA ILE A 13 -13.49 9.63 13.52
C ILE A 13 -14.46 8.52 13.91
N LEU A 14 -15.74 8.63 13.52
CA LEU A 14 -16.76 7.60 13.78
C LEU A 14 -16.51 6.28 13.05
N HIS A 15 -15.59 6.27 12.08
CA HIS A 15 -15.24 5.11 11.27
C HIS A 15 -13.86 4.53 11.62
N MET A 16 -13.15 5.11 12.59
CA MET A 16 -11.82 4.63 13.00
C MET A 16 -11.86 3.25 13.64
N ASP A 17 -13.02 2.81 14.12
CA ASP A 17 -13.27 1.43 14.58
C ASP A 17 -13.24 0.39 13.44
N LYS A 18 -13.28 0.84 12.19
CA LYS A 18 -13.23 -0.01 10.98
C LYS A 18 -11.83 -0.16 10.40
N VAL A 19 -10.87 0.65 10.87
CA VAL A 19 -9.47 0.59 10.43
C VAL A 19 -8.81 -0.62 11.09
N ASP A 20 -8.14 -1.45 10.28
CA ASP A 20 -7.38 -2.63 10.72
C ASP A 20 -8.15 -3.61 11.64
N VAL A 21 -9.48 -3.64 11.50
CA VAL A 21 -10.36 -4.52 12.30
C VAL A 21 -10.11 -6.01 12.03
N HIS A 22 -9.48 -6.34 10.89
CA HIS A 22 -9.20 -7.72 10.55
C HIS A 22 -8.04 -8.25 11.42
N PRO A 23 -8.22 -9.32 12.21
CA PRO A 23 -7.19 -9.81 13.13
C PRO A 23 -5.93 -10.31 12.41
N ASP A 24 -6.05 -10.60 11.11
CA ASP A 24 -4.93 -10.96 10.22
C ASP A 24 -4.52 -9.82 9.29
N ALA A 25 -4.81 -8.55 9.61
CA ALA A 25 -4.36 -7.42 8.80
C ALA A 25 -2.82 -7.35 8.73
N HIS A 26 -2.14 -7.74 9.80
CA HIS A 26 -0.70 -7.87 9.86
C HIS A 26 -0.30 -9.09 10.69
N ARG A 27 0.46 -10.01 10.11
CA ARG A 27 1.10 -11.08 10.88
C ARG A 27 2.59 -10.80 11.00
N ALA A 28 3.14 -10.92 12.20
CA ALA A 28 4.56 -10.64 12.46
C ALA A 28 5.54 -11.53 11.67
N THR A 29 5.05 -12.63 11.08
CA THR A 29 5.83 -13.55 10.25
C THR A 29 5.67 -13.30 8.75
N GLU A 30 4.85 -12.33 8.34
CA GLU A 30 4.73 -11.96 6.94
C GLU A 30 6.01 -11.28 6.46
N PRO A 31 6.44 -11.55 5.20
CA PRO A 31 7.53 -10.81 4.58
C PRO A 31 7.22 -9.33 4.53
N ASP A 32 8.26 -8.51 4.67
CA ASP A 32 8.13 -7.07 4.50
C ASP A 32 7.63 -6.73 3.09
N GLU A 33 6.87 -5.64 2.97
CA GLU A 33 6.32 -5.19 1.69
C GLU A 33 7.42 -5.04 0.63
N GLU A 34 8.60 -4.52 0.99
CA GLU A 34 9.72 -4.39 0.07
C GLU A 34 10.19 -5.76 -0.46
N GLN A 35 10.22 -6.78 0.41
CA GLN A 35 10.59 -8.14 0.01
C GLN A 35 9.57 -8.72 -0.97
N VAL A 36 8.28 -8.55 -0.69
CA VAL A 36 7.19 -9.02 -1.56
C VAL A 36 7.26 -8.32 -2.92
N LEU A 37 7.44 -7.00 -2.94
CA LEU A 37 7.51 -6.22 -4.16
C LEU A 37 8.72 -6.61 -5.02
N ARG A 38 9.88 -6.87 -4.41
CA ARG A 38 11.07 -7.37 -5.13
C ARG A 38 10.86 -8.75 -5.73
N GLU A 39 10.18 -9.64 -5.02
CA GLU A 39 9.86 -10.98 -5.51
C GLU A 39 8.89 -10.93 -6.70
N LEU A 40 7.91 -10.03 -6.67
CA LEU A 40 6.88 -9.92 -7.70
C LEU A 40 7.32 -9.13 -8.95
N TYR A 41 8.08 -8.05 -8.76
CA TYR A 41 8.34 -7.06 -9.80
C TYR A 41 9.82 -6.84 -10.09
N GLY A 42 10.72 -7.49 -9.35
CA GLY A 42 12.16 -7.26 -9.45
C GLY A 42 12.63 -6.00 -8.72
N GLU A 43 13.76 -5.46 -9.14
CA GLU A 43 14.32 -4.24 -8.54
C GLU A 43 13.47 -3.01 -8.86
N PRO A 44 13.32 -2.07 -7.91
CA PRO A 44 12.67 -0.80 -8.19
C PRO A 44 13.50 0.03 -9.18
N ASP A 45 12.84 0.94 -9.90
CA ASP A 45 13.51 1.90 -10.79
C ASP A 45 14.30 2.97 -10.00
N ALA A 46 14.96 3.89 -10.71
CA ALA A 46 15.76 4.95 -10.11
C ALA A 46 14.97 5.90 -9.19
N ASP A 47 13.65 5.94 -9.35
CA ASP A 47 12.73 6.75 -8.55
C ASP A 47 12.12 5.93 -7.40
N GLY A 48 12.44 4.64 -7.28
CA GLY A 48 11.96 3.73 -6.25
C GLY A 48 10.66 2.99 -6.59
N PHE A 49 10.19 3.03 -7.85
CA PHE A 49 8.94 2.38 -8.24
C PHE A 49 9.16 0.96 -8.78
N PHE A 50 8.32 0.03 -8.32
CA PHE A 50 8.23 -1.32 -8.85
C PHE A 50 7.25 -1.34 -10.04
N ARG A 51 7.76 -1.51 -11.28
CA ARG A 51 6.94 -1.45 -12.50
C ARG A 51 6.64 -2.81 -13.15
N GLY A 52 7.25 -3.88 -12.65
CA GLY A 52 7.22 -5.20 -13.29
C GLY A 52 8.07 -5.24 -14.56
N GLU A 53 8.44 -6.45 -15.00
CA GLU A 53 9.16 -6.62 -16.25
C GLU A 53 8.22 -6.23 -17.41
N GLU A 54 8.57 -5.18 -18.16
CA GLU A 54 7.87 -4.88 -19.41
C GLU A 54 8.06 -6.08 -20.33
N VAL A 55 6.98 -6.84 -20.58
CA VAL A 55 6.99 -7.91 -21.59
C VAL A 55 7.23 -7.22 -22.92
N ALA A 56 8.49 -7.16 -23.36
CA ALA A 56 8.88 -6.66 -24.66
C ALA A 56 8.21 -7.54 -25.72
N GLY A 57 7.14 -7.03 -26.33
CA GLY A 57 6.46 -7.63 -27.47
C GLY A 57 7.19 -7.38 -28.78
#